data_AF-A0A9E3K6C9-F1
#
_entry.id   AF-A0A9E3K6C9-F1
#
_cell.length_a   1.000
_cell.length_b   1.000
_cell.length_c   1.000
_cell.angle_alpha   90.00
_cell.angle_beta   90.00
_cell.angle_gamma   90.00
#
_symmetry.space_group_name_H-M   'P 1'
#
loop_
_entity.id
_entity.type
_entity.pdbx_description
1 polymer ?
#
loop_
_entity_poly.entity_id
_entity_poly.type
_entity_poly.pdbx_seq_one_letter_code
_entity_poly.pdbx_strand_id
1 'polypeptide(L)' 'MTKLTSKAEGTFAIAPTPFHEDGRIDDKSIDRLTDFYA' A
#
# COMPACT_ATOMS: atom_id res chain seq x y z
N MET A 1 -6.96 -3.57 -17.77
CA MET A 1 -7.08 -3.95 -16.35
C MET A 1 -7.00 -5.46 -16.23
N THR A 2 -5.98 -5.99 -15.56
CA THR A 2 -5.87 -7.42 -15.23
C THR A 2 -6.68 -7.71 -13.97
N LYS A 3 -7.41 -8.84 -13.92
CA LYS A 3 -8.18 -9.25 -12.74
C LYS A 3 -7.39 -10.25 -11.90
N LEU A 4 -7.61 -10.24 -10.59
CA LEU A 4 -7.08 -11.26 -9.68
C LEU A 4 -7.65 -12.64 -10.04
N THR A 5 -6.85 -13.70 -9.88
CA THR A 5 -7.25 -15.09 -10.10
C THR A 5 -6.77 -15.96 -8.94
N SER A 6 -7.24 -17.19 -8.85
CA SER A 6 -6.74 -18.19 -7.88
C SER A 6 -5.29 -18.60 -8.11
N LYS A 7 -4.67 -18.18 -9.23
CA LYS A 7 -3.26 -18.42 -9.54
C LYS A 7 -2.35 -17.27 -9.09
N ALA A 8 -2.88 -16.23 -8.44
CA ALA A 8 -2.05 -15.16 -7.91
C ALA A 8 -1.09 -15.69 -6.84
N GLU A 9 0.19 -15.39 -6.99
CA GLU A 9 1.28 -15.94 -6.19
C GLU A 9 2.37 -14.88 -5.95
N GLY A 10 3.26 -15.13 -4.99
CA GLY A 10 4.28 -14.17 -4.55
C GLY A 10 3.94 -13.46 -3.24
N THR A 11 4.61 -12.34 -2.97
CA THR A 11 4.41 -11.54 -1.75
C THR A 11 3.58 -10.30 -2.07
N PHE A 12 2.49 -10.12 -1.33
CA PHE A 12 1.62 -8.95 -1.42
C PHE A 12 1.68 -8.19 -0.10
N ALA A 13 2.04 -6.91 -0.17
CA ALA A 13 2.09 -6.06 1.02
C ALA A 13 0.68 -5.75 1.53
N ILE A 14 0.48 -5.84 2.84
CA ILE A 14 -0.68 -5.28 3.54
C ILE A 14 -0.21 -3.94 4.10
N ALA A 15 -0.38 -2.88 3.32
CA ALA A 15 0.12 -1.57 3.68
C ALA A 15 -0.63 -1.00 4.91
N PRO A 16 0.08 -0.38 5.87
CA PRO A 16 -0.57 0.39 6.92
C PRO A 16 -1.24 1.64 6.32
N THR A 17 -2.20 2.23 7.05
CA THR A 17 -2.66 3.60 6.78
C THR A 17 -1.84 4.56 7.65
N PRO A 18 -0.91 5.33 7.08
CA PRO A 18 -0.08 6.25 7.85
C PRO A 18 -0.88 7.47 8.29
N PHE A 19 -0.63 7.91 9.52
CA PHE A 19 -1.25 9.10 10.09
C PHE A 19 -0.17 10.04 10.63
N HIS A 20 -0.44 11.34 10.53
CA HIS A 20 0.27 12.36 11.29
C HIS A 20 -0.08 12.25 12.79
N GLU A 21 0.68 12.92 13.65
CA GLU A 21 0.42 12.93 15.10
C GLU A 21 -0.97 13.47 15.47
N ASP A 22 -1.56 14.32 14.61
CA ASP A 22 -2.91 14.87 14.77
C ASP A 22 -4.02 13.95 14.22
N GLY A 23 -3.66 12.76 13.72
CA GLY A 23 -4.59 11.76 13.21
C GLY A 23 -5.08 11.99 11.79
N ARG A 24 -4.62 13.04 11.08
CA ARG A 24 -4.88 13.17 9.64
C ARG A 24 -4.05 12.16 8.85
N ILE A 25 -4.58 11.73 7.71
CA ILE A 25 -3.87 10.83 6.78
C ILE A 25 -2.59 11.51 6.29
N ASP A 26 -1.50 10.75 6.25
CA ASP A 26 -0.24 11.16 5.64
C ASP A 26 -0.11 10.57 4.23
N ASP A 27 -0.62 11.30 3.24
CA ASP A 27 -0.63 10.89 1.82
C ASP A 27 0.81 10.70 1.26
N LYS A 28 1.78 11.49 1.71
CA LYS A 28 3.18 11.38 1.22
C LYS A 28 3.82 10.08 1.66
N SER A 29 3.49 9.60 2.86
CA SER A 29 3.95 8.29 3.33
C SER A 29 3.26 7.15 2.59
N ILE A 30 1.99 7.32 2.18
CA ILE A 30 1.29 6.35 1.31
C ILE A 30 2.00 6.22 -0.04
N ASP A 31 2.36 7.35 -0.66
CA ASP A 31 3.09 7.35 -1.93
C ASP A 31 4.42 6.62 -1.80
N ARG A 32 5.20 6.92 -0.75
CA ARG A 32 6.49 6.26 -0.50
C ARG A 32 6.35 4.76 -0.22
N LEU A 33 5.32 4.34 0.52
CA LEU A 33 5.05 2.92 0.73
C LEU A 33 4.74 2.22 -0.60
N THR A 34 3.96 2.87 -1.46
CA THR A 34 3.65 2.36 -2.80
C THR A 34 4.92 2.21 -3.65
N ASP A 35 5.77 3.23 -3.68
CA ASP A 35 7.06 3.20 -4.39
C ASP A 35 7.99 2.08 -3.88
N PHE A 36 7.92 1.76 -2.59
CA PHE A 36 8.72 0.71 -1.98
C PHE A 36 8.25 -0.72 -2.35
N TYR A 37 6.96 -0.91 -2.64
CA TYR A 37 6.39 -2.22 -2.98
C TYR A 37 6.32 -2.52 -4.48
N ALA A 38 6.53 -1.52 -5.34
CA ALA A 38 6.53 -1.67 -6.80
C ALA A 38 7.68 -2.56 -7.30
#